data_AF-A0A6J7UE80-F1
#
_entry.id   AF-A0A6J7UE80-F1
#
_cell.length_a   1.000
_cell.length_b   1.000
_cell.length_c   1.000
_cell.angle_alpha   90.00
_cell.angle_beta   90.00
_cell.angle_gamma   90.00
#
_symmetry.space_group_name_H-M   'P 1'
#
loop_
_entity.id
_entity.type
_entity.pdbx_description
1 polymer ?
#
loop_
_entity_poly.entity_id
_entity_poly.type
_entity_poly.pdbx_seq_one_letter_code
_entity_poly.pdbx_strand_id
1 'polypeptide(L)'
;MSGGWKWLPAAWILAVGSLMGAAGVSVGSAALAPVAVPDSPNPLAAGDTGQGCLAGLMLSLGLLVLVLASAPVAGAVLYASSRSALLTTLAALLGPVVGLCLLWGGTATAVTRLSGRESDLVGHITPAR
;
A
#
# COMPACT_ATOMS: atom_id res chain seq x y z
N MET A 1 -18.91 30.57 -0.45
CA MET A 1 -17.85 29.57 -0.72
C MET A 1 -17.06 29.14 0.53
N SER A 2 -17.57 29.27 1.76
CA SER A 2 -16.80 29.06 3.01
C SER A 2 -17.07 27.77 3.78
N GLY A 3 -18.03 26.93 3.36
CA GLY A 3 -18.46 25.75 4.13
C GLY A 3 -17.49 24.56 4.13
N GLY A 4 -16.48 24.55 3.25
CA GLY A 4 -15.55 23.42 3.09
C GLY A 4 -14.43 23.37 4.13
N TRP A 5 -14.01 24.53 4.66
CA TRP A 5 -12.90 24.64 5.61
C TRP A 5 -13.11 23.86 6.92
N LYS A 6 -14.38 23.65 7.31
CA LYS A 6 -14.72 22.83 8.49
C LYS A 6 -14.29 21.36 8.35
N TRP A 7 -14.05 20.88 7.12
CA TRP A 7 -13.61 19.52 6.83
C TRP A 7 -12.09 19.37 6.72
N LEU A 8 -11.36 20.49 6.73
CA LEU A 8 -9.90 20.49 6.59
C LEU A 8 -9.21 19.54 7.58
N PRO A 9 -9.58 19.51 8.89
CA PRO A 9 -8.94 18.59 9.84
C PRO A 9 -9.19 17.12 9.48
N ALA A 10 -10.43 16.76 9.18
CA ALA A 10 -10.78 15.39 8.78
C ALA A 10 -10.04 14.96 7.50
N ALA A 11 -9.96 15.85 6.51
CA ALA A 11 -9.24 15.59 5.25
C ALA A 11 -7.74 15.33 5.49
N TRP A 12 -7.09 16.14 6.33
CA TRP A 12 -5.68 15.95 6.69
C TRP A 12 -5.44 14.62 7.41
N ILE A 13 -6.28 14.27 8.38
CA ILE A 13 -6.17 13.02 9.13
C ILE A 13 -6.31 11.82 8.17
N LEU A 14 -7.29 11.86 7.26
CA LEU A 14 -7.47 10.82 6.25
C LEU A 14 -6.28 10.72 5.31
N ALA A 15 -5.71 11.85 4.87
CA ALA A 15 -4.53 11.85 4.00
C ALA A 15 -3.34 11.15 4.66
N VAL A 16 -3.09 11.41 5.95
CA VAL A 16 -2.04 10.71 6.72
C VAL A 16 -2.30 9.21 6.78
N GLY A 17 -3.53 8.80 7.11
CA GLY A 17 -3.90 7.38 7.13
C GLY A 17 -3.73 6.70 5.77
N SER A 18 -4.15 7.36 4.69
CA SER A 18 -4.01 6.86 3.32
C SER A 18 -2.54 6.70 2.91
N LEU A 19 -1.67 7.64 3.27
CA LEU A 19 -0.23 7.55 3.00
C LEU A 19 0.38 6.32 3.69
N MET A 20 0.07 6.10 4.97
CA MET A 20 0.56 4.95 5.73
C MET A 20 0.03 3.64 5.16
N GLY A 21 -1.26 3.58 4.84
CA GLY A 21 -1.88 2.39 4.26
C GLY A 21 -1.31 2.02 2.89
N ALA A 22 -1.17 3.01 2.00
CA ALA A 22 -0.57 2.81 0.68
C ALA A 22 0.90 2.38 0.79
N ALA A 23 1.68 3.00 1.68
CA ALA A 23 3.07 2.59 1.91
C ALA A 23 3.17 1.14 2.41
N GLY A 24 2.33 0.75 3.38
CA GLY A 24 2.29 -0.61 3.90
C GLY A 24 1.98 -1.67 2.85
N VAL A 25 0.90 -1.46 2.09
CA VAL A 25 0.51 -2.36 1.02
C VAL A 25 1.56 -2.41 -0.09
N SER A 26 2.22 -1.29 -0.41
CA SER A 26 3.29 -1.27 -1.40
C SER A 26 4.51 -2.06 -0.94
N VAL A 27 4.94 -1.89 0.32
CA VAL A 27 6.07 -2.64 0.89
C VAL A 27 5.76 -4.14 0.92
N GLY A 28 4.57 -4.52 1.40
CA GLY A 28 4.16 -5.93 1.47
C GLY A 28 4.04 -6.58 0.09
N SER A 29 3.41 -5.90 -0.87
CA SER A 29 3.27 -6.43 -2.22
C SER A 29 4.60 -6.51 -2.95
N ALA A 30 5.50 -5.54 -2.79
CA ALA A 30 6.85 -5.59 -3.35
C ALA A 30 7.70 -6.73 -2.79
N ALA A 31 7.56 -7.05 -1.49
CA ALA A 31 8.27 -8.16 -0.88
C ALA A 31 7.76 -9.55 -1.32
N LEU A 32 6.51 -9.62 -1.80
CA LEU A 32 5.87 -10.86 -2.27
C LEU A 32 5.92 -11.00 -3.80
N ALA A 33 6.03 -9.90 -4.52
CA ALA A 33 6.14 -9.91 -5.97
C ALA A 33 7.44 -10.60 -6.39
N PRO A 34 7.40 -11.49 -7.39
CA PRO A 34 8.61 -12.06 -7.94
C PRO A 34 9.42 -10.96 -8.62
N VAL A 35 10.72 -10.93 -8.31
CA VAL A 35 11.67 -10.05 -8.98
C VAL A 35 11.90 -10.63 -10.37
N ALA A 36 11.50 -9.88 -11.40
CA ALA A 36 11.85 -10.19 -12.78
C ALA A 36 13.34 -9.91 -12.96
N VAL A 37 14.20 -10.88 -12.66
CA VAL A 37 15.59 -10.86 -13.11
C VAL A 37 15.55 -11.29 -14.57
N PRO A 38 15.94 -10.44 -15.53
CA PRO A 38 15.97 -10.85 -16.93
C PRO A 38 17.00 -11.97 -17.09
N ASP A 39 16.55 -13.16 -17.47
CA ASP A 39 17.44 -14.30 -17.74
C ASP A 39 18.24 -14.10 -19.04
N SER A 40 17.87 -13.10 -19.85
CA SER A 40 18.58 -12.76 -21.09
C SER A 40 18.93 -11.26 -21.18
N PRO A 41 20.01 -10.90 -21.88
CA PRO A 41 20.35 -9.50 -22.19
C PRO A 41 19.27 -8.78 -23.01
N ASN A 42 18.34 -9.51 -23.64
CA ASN A 42 17.28 -8.96 -24.45
C ASN A 42 15.89 -9.40 -23.90
N PRO A 43 15.30 -8.61 -22.98
CA PRO A 43 14.01 -8.94 -22.35
C PRO A 43 12.83 -9.04 -23.33
N LEU A 44 12.99 -8.59 -24.57
CA LEU A 44 11.99 -8.71 -25.63
C LEU A 44 12.08 -10.03 -26.42
N ALA A 45 13.19 -10.76 -26.35
CA ALA A 45 13.41 -12.01 -27.08
C ALA A 45 13.18 -13.27 -26.22
N ALA A 46 13.25 -13.16 -24.89
CA ALA A 46 13.16 -14.30 -23.97
C ALA A 46 11.73 -14.76 -23.63
N GLY A 47 10.69 -14.03 -24.03
CA GLY A 47 9.32 -14.44 -23.72
C GLY A 47 8.94 -14.27 -22.24
N ASP A 48 9.60 -13.37 -21.50
CA ASP A 48 9.33 -13.03 -20.09
C ASP A 48 7.97 -12.31 -19.85
N THR A 49 7.05 -12.38 -20.80
CA THR A 49 5.73 -11.73 -20.75
C THR A 49 4.88 -12.14 -19.55
N GLY A 50 5.17 -13.30 -18.92
CA GLY A 50 4.49 -13.77 -17.70
C GLY A 50 4.77 -12.92 -16.45
N GLN A 51 5.94 -12.28 -16.36
CA GLN A 51 6.35 -11.52 -15.17
C GLN A 51 5.53 -10.24 -14.97
N GLY A 52 5.17 -9.56 -16.07
CA GLY A 52 4.31 -8.38 -16.04
C GLY A 52 2.88 -8.69 -15.60
N CYS A 53 2.35 -9.85 -15.98
CA CYS A 53 1.02 -10.31 -15.56
C CYS A 53 0.97 -10.54 -14.04
N LEU A 54 2.01 -11.15 -13.48
CA LEU A 54 2.08 -11.45 -12.05
C LEU A 54 2.27 -10.18 -11.20
N ALA A 55 3.08 -9.22 -11.67
CA ALA A 55 3.17 -7.90 -11.05
C ALA A 55 1.81 -7.17 -11.08
N GLY A 56 1.08 -7.25 -12.20
CA GLY A 56 -0.28 -6.71 -12.32
C GLY A 56 -1.29 -7.37 -11.37
N LEU A 57 -1.21 -8.68 -11.17
CA LEU A 57 -2.03 -9.40 -10.20
C LEU A 57 -1.73 -8.97 -8.76
N MET A 58 -0.44 -8.81 -8.40
CA MET A 58 -0.04 -8.33 -7.08
C MET A 58 -0.50 -6.90 -6.82
N LEU A 59 -0.40 -6.01 -7.83
CA LEU A 59 -0.95 -4.67 -7.74
C LEU A 59 -2.47 -4.69 -7.54
N SER A 60 -3.18 -5.53 -8.31
CA SER A 60 -4.64 -5.68 -8.21
C SER A 60 -5.05 -6.17 -6.82
N LEU A 61 -4.29 -7.10 -6.23
CA LEU A 61 -4.51 -7.60 -4.88
C LEU A 61 -4.22 -6.52 -3.83
N GLY A 62 -3.16 -5.73 -4.01
CA GLY A 62 -2.88 -4.57 -3.17
C GLY A 62 -4.00 -3.52 -3.20
N LEU A 63 -4.52 -3.20 -4.39
CA LEU A 63 -5.68 -2.31 -4.54
C LEU A 63 -6.93 -2.86 -3.85
N LEU A 64 -7.17 -4.17 -3.98
CA LEU A 64 -8.29 -4.82 -3.28
C LEU A 64 -8.16 -4.70 -1.76
N VAL A 65 -6.96 -4.94 -1.21
CA VAL A 65 -6.68 -4.76 0.22
C VAL A 65 -6.93 -3.31 0.65
N LEU A 66 -6.44 -2.33 -0.11
CA LEU A 66 -6.66 -0.91 0.16
C LEU A 66 -8.16 -0.56 0.15
N VAL A 67 -8.93 -1.05 -0.81
CA VAL A 67 -10.38 -0.82 -0.89
C VAL A 67 -11.09 -1.42 0.33
N LEU A 68 -10.82 -2.68 0.65
CA LEU A 68 -11.46 -3.37 1.77
C LEU A 68 -11.11 -2.72 3.11
N ALA A 69 -9.86 -2.33 3.30
CA ALA A 69 -9.41 -1.66 4.53
C ALA A 69 -9.95 -0.23 4.64
N SER A 70 -10.06 0.50 3.53
CA SER A 70 -10.54 1.89 3.50
C SER A 70 -12.06 1.99 3.57
N ALA A 71 -12.80 0.96 3.12
CA ALA A 71 -14.26 0.94 3.11
C ALA A 71 -14.91 1.25 4.47
N PRO A 72 -14.53 0.62 5.61
CA PRO A 72 -15.11 0.96 6.91
C PRO A 72 -14.80 2.40 7.34
N VAL A 73 -13.60 2.91 7.04
CA VAL A 73 -13.22 4.30 7.33
C VAL A 73 -14.08 5.28 6.53
N ALA A 74 -14.22 5.03 5.22
CA ALA A 74 -15.07 5.82 4.33
C ALA A 74 -16.53 5.79 4.79
N GLY A 75 -17.06 4.62 5.16
CA GLY A 75 -18.41 4.48 5.70
C GLY A 75 -18.64 5.29 6.97
N ALA A 76 -17.70 5.23 7.93
CA ALA A 76 -17.76 5.99 9.17
C ALA A 76 -17.73 7.52 8.92
N VAL A 77 -16.85 7.98 8.04
CA VAL A 77 -16.72 9.39 7.66
C VAL A 77 -17.97 9.89 6.94
N LEU A 78 -18.48 9.14 5.97
CA LEU A 78 -19.71 9.48 5.24
C LEU A 78 -20.90 9.59 6.19
N TYR A 79 -21.07 8.60 7.07
CA TYR A 79 -22.11 8.63 8.08
C TYR A 79 -22.01 9.85 9.00
N ALA A 80 -20.81 10.16 9.51
CA ALA A 80 -20.58 11.29 10.39
C ALA A 80 -20.74 12.66 9.69
N SER A 81 -20.42 12.74 8.39
CA SER A 81 -20.45 13.99 7.61
C SER A 81 -21.84 14.63 7.51
N SER A 82 -22.90 13.82 7.58
CA SER A 82 -24.28 14.31 7.60
C SER A 82 -24.70 14.96 8.93
N ARG A 83 -23.89 14.82 9.99
CA ARG A 83 -24.24 15.21 11.36
C ARG A 83 -23.44 16.41 11.87
N SER A 84 -22.10 16.33 11.86
CA SER A 84 -21.25 17.45 12.29
C SER A 84 -19.80 17.30 11.85
N ALA A 85 -19.11 18.44 11.73
CA ALA A 85 -17.69 18.47 11.40
C ALA A 85 -16.80 17.81 12.47
N LEU A 86 -17.18 17.96 13.75
CA LEU A 86 -16.47 17.35 14.87
C LEU A 86 -16.55 15.82 14.80
N LEU A 87 -17.75 15.26 14.62
CA LEU A 87 -17.94 13.81 14.50
C LEU A 87 -17.17 13.23 13.31
N THR A 88 -17.12 13.94 12.19
CA THR A 88 -16.34 13.49 11.03
C THR A 88 -14.84 13.53 11.29
N THR A 89 -14.36 14.53 12.03
CA THR A 89 -12.95 14.60 12.41
C THR A 89 -12.58 13.45 13.36
N LEU A 90 -13.46 13.11 14.30
CA LEU A 90 -13.27 11.95 15.16
C LEU A 90 -13.33 10.63 14.37
N ALA A 91 -14.29 10.49 13.45
CA ALA A 91 -14.38 9.31 12.59
C ALA A 91 -13.13 9.16 11.69
N ALA A 92 -12.55 10.27 11.23
CA ALA A 92 -11.34 10.27 10.42
C ALA A 92 -10.13 9.67 11.16
N LEU A 93 -10.10 9.66 12.50
CA LEU A 93 -9.02 9.03 13.29
C LEU A 93 -8.92 7.52 13.03
N LEU A 94 -9.97 6.88 12.53
CA LEU A 94 -9.89 5.49 12.05
C LEU A 94 -8.90 5.33 10.90
N GLY A 95 -8.73 6.36 10.06
CA GLY A 95 -7.80 6.36 8.93
C GLY A 95 -6.36 6.05 9.34
N PRO A 96 -5.73 6.86 10.22
CA PRO A 96 -4.39 6.57 10.75
C PRO A 96 -4.26 5.22 11.45
N VAL A 97 -5.29 4.77 12.18
CA VAL A 97 -5.27 3.45 12.84
C VAL A 97 -5.19 2.33 11.80
N VAL A 98 -6.07 2.35 10.79
CA VAL A 98 -6.05 1.37 9.70
C VAL A 98 -4.75 1.47 8.90
N GLY A 99 -4.32 2.68 8.56
CA GLY A 99 -3.09 2.94 7.83
C GLY A 99 -1.85 2.42 8.57
N LEU A 100 -1.78 2.60 9.88
CA LEU A 100 -0.70 2.06 10.71
C LEU A 100 -0.73 0.54 10.77
N CYS A 101 -1.91 -0.08 10.90
CA CYS A 101 -2.03 -1.54 10.85
C CYS A 101 -1.54 -2.11 9.51
N LEU A 102 -1.88 -1.47 8.40
CA LEU A 102 -1.40 -1.87 7.06
C LEU A 102 0.12 -1.66 6.91
N LEU A 103 0.65 -0.54 7.40
CA LEU A 103 2.09 -0.26 7.40
C LEU A 103 2.86 -1.30 8.20
N TRP A 104 2.40 -1.57 9.41
CA TRP A 104 3.00 -2.58 10.28
C TRP A 104 2.89 -3.98 9.69
N GLY A 105 1.72 -4.35 9.17
CA GLY A 105 1.53 -5.66 8.51
C GLY A 105 2.40 -5.84 7.27
N GLY A 106 2.50 -4.81 6.42
CA GLY A 106 3.35 -4.82 5.23
C GLY A 106 4.84 -4.95 5.57
N THR A 107 5.32 -4.18 6.54
CA THR A 107 6.71 -4.24 7.02
C THR A 107 7.01 -5.59 7.71
N ALA A 108 6.12 -6.09 8.55
CA ALA A 108 6.27 -7.42 9.16
C ALA A 108 6.34 -8.53 8.09
N THR A 109 5.47 -8.47 7.08
CA THR A 109 5.50 -9.41 5.95
C THR A 109 6.84 -9.34 5.21
N ALA A 110 7.32 -8.13 4.90
CA ALA A 110 8.62 -7.96 4.25
C ALA A 110 9.78 -8.50 5.10
N VAL A 111 9.81 -8.20 6.40
CA VAL A 111 10.85 -8.70 7.31
C VAL A 111 10.83 -10.23 7.39
N THR A 112 9.66 -10.82 7.63
CA THR A 112 9.55 -12.30 7.69
C THR A 112 9.96 -12.97 6.39
N ARG A 113 9.74 -12.31 5.24
CA ARG A 113 10.09 -12.89 3.95
C ARG A 113 11.55 -12.73 3.57
N LEU A 114 12.16 -11.58 3.88
CA LEU A 114 13.47 -11.18 3.39
C LEU A 114 14.59 -11.44 4.41
N SER A 115 14.29 -11.52 5.70
CA SER A 115 15.29 -11.81 6.73
C SER A 115 16.00 -13.15 6.48
N GLY A 116 17.33 -13.13 6.54
CA GLY A 116 18.17 -14.31 6.28
C GLY A 116 18.34 -14.66 4.79
N ARG A 117 17.80 -13.85 3.87
CA ARG A 117 18.03 -13.95 2.42
C ARG A 117 18.80 -12.76 1.85
N GLU A 118 19.44 -11.97 2.72
CA GLU A 118 20.11 -10.74 2.30
C GLU A 118 21.27 -11.01 1.34
N SER A 119 22.02 -12.10 1.53
CA SER A 119 23.13 -12.49 0.65
C SER A 119 22.68 -12.79 -0.78
N ASP A 120 21.55 -13.47 -0.93
CA ASP A 120 20.98 -13.84 -2.24
C ASP A 120 20.44 -12.61 -2.96
N LEU A 121 19.78 -11.70 -2.21
CA LEU A 121 19.28 -10.43 -2.75
C LEU A 121 20.41 -9.53 -3.25
N VAL A 122 21.50 -9.40 -2.49
CA VAL A 122 22.69 -8.64 -2.93
C VAL A 122 23.30 -9.30 -4.16
N GLY A 123 23.33 -10.63 -4.22
CA GLY A 123 23.81 -11.38 -5.38
C GLY A 123 23.02 -11.08 -6.68
N HIS A 124 21.72 -10.86 -6.58
CA HIS A 124 20.87 -10.52 -7.73
C HIS A 124 20.97 -9.05 -8.18
N ILE A 125 21.37 -8.13 -7.29
CA ILE A 125 21.45 -6.68 -7.58
C ILE A 125 22.87 -6.29 -8.02
N THR A 126 23.89 -7.04 -7.59
CA THR A 126 25.28 -6.75 -7.95
C THR A 126 25.55 -7.24 -9.37
N PRO A 127 25.87 -6.35 -10.34
CA PRO A 127 26.16 -6.78 -11.70
C PRO A 127 27.41 -7.68 -11.71
N ALA A 128 27.33 -8.79 -12.44
CA ALA A 128 28.48 -9.65 -12.68
C ALA A 128 29.61 -8.82 -13.29
N ARG A 129 30.80 -8.86 -12.66
CA ARG A 129 32.01 -8.23 -13.21
C ARG A 129 32.55 -9.01 -14.39
#